data_AF-A0A2S2FB60-F1
#
_entry.id   AF-A0A2S2FB60-F1
#
_cell.length_a   1.000
_cell.length_b   1.000
_cell.length_c   1.000
_cell.angle_alpha   90.00
_cell.angle_beta   90.00
_cell.angle_gamma   90.00
#
_symmetry.space_group_name_H-M   'P 1'
#
loop_
_entity.id
_entity.type
_entity.pdbx_description
1 polymer ?
#
loop_
_entity_poly.entity_id
_entity_poly.type
_entity_poly.pdbx_seq_one_letter_code
_entity_poly.pdbx_strand_id
1 'polypeptide(L)' 'MENSVKKYGVKIVSRPKIKASKKLDLTGKEGEKIVEYETKLLLIRHKKAFERLADL' A
#
# COMPACT_ATOMS: atom_id res chain seq x y z
N MET A 1 6.15 -28.94 18.59
CA MET A 1 7.39 -28.63 17.86
C MET A 1 8.41 -28.15 18.86
N GLU A 2 9.38 -28.98 19.17
CA GLU A 2 10.40 -28.69 20.17
C GLU A 2 11.42 -27.68 19.62
N ASN A 3 11.81 -26.70 20.44
CA ASN A 3 12.47 -25.46 20.04
C ASN A 3 13.87 -25.68 19.42
N SER A 4 13.96 -25.79 18.09
CA SER A 4 15.18 -26.05 17.29
C SER A 4 16.30 -25.02 17.49
N VAL A 5 15.99 -23.81 17.94
CA VAL A 5 16.95 -22.69 18.05
C VAL A 5 17.82 -22.76 19.32
N LYS A 6 17.40 -23.52 20.34
CA LYS A 6 18.18 -23.68 21.59
C LYS A 6 19.52 -24.39 21.37
N LYS A 7 19.62 -25.26 20.35
CA LYS A 7 20.85 -25.98 19.97
C LYS A 7 22.01 -25.03 19.64
N TYR A 8 21.70 -23.81 19.20
CA TYR A 8 22.69 -22.83 18.76
C TYR A 8 23.06 -21.81 19.86
N GLY A 9 22.71 -22.06 21.12
CA GLY A 9 23.04 -21.16 22.24
C GLY A 9 22.26 -19.84 22.26
N VAL A 10 21.22 -19.71 21.41
CA VAL A 10 20.42 -18.47 21.28
C VAL A 10 19.29 -18.46 22.30
N LYS A 11 19.22 -17.41 23.12
CA LYS A 11 18.09 -17.16 24.03
C LYS A 11 16.91 -16.60 23.25
N ILE A 12 15.79 -17.32 23.21
CA ILE A 12 14.54 -16.85 22.60
C ILE A 12 13.91 -15.84 23.56
N VAL A 13 13.89 -14.57 23.16
CA VAL A 13 13.20 -13.50 23.88
C VAL A 13 11.83 -13.25 23.23
N SER A 14 10.81 -13.06 24.06
CA SER A 14 9.49 -12.60 23.61
C SER A 14 9.63 -11.21 23.00
N ARG A 15 9.23 -11.06 21.72
CA ARG A 15 9.21 -9.77 21.03
C ARG A 15 7.77 -9.34 20.79
N PRO A 16 7.43 -8.05 20.95
CA PRO A 16 6.12 -7.56 20.59
C PRO A 16 5.89 -7.73 19.08
N LYS A 17 4.70 -8.23 18.70
CA LYS A 17 4.30 -8.31 17.29
C LYS A 17 3.92 -6.90 16.82
N ILE A 18 4.80 -6.29 16.03
CA ILE A 18 4.48 -5.01 15.37
C ILE A 18 3.57 -5.32 14.19
N LYS A 19 2.31 -4.87 14.25
CA LYS A 19 1.38 -4.94 13.12
C LYS A 19 1.65 -3.76 12.19
N ALA A 20 1.90 -4.03 10.92
CA ALA A 20 1.97 -2.96 9.93
C ALA A 20 0.60 -2.29 9.79
N SER A 21 0.52 -0.99 10.03
CA SER A 21 -0.67 -0.20 9.73
C SER A 21 -0.60 0.27 8.27
N LYS A 22 -1.55 -0.16 7.44
CA LYS A 22 -1.75 0.43 6.12
C LYS A 22 -2.56 1.71 6.30
N LYS A 23 -1.89 2.86 6.40
CA LYS A 23 -2.54 4.17 6.39
C LYS A 23 -2.17 4.88 5.09
N LEU A 24 -3.16 5.19 4.28
CA LEU A 24 -3.01 6.04 3.10
C LEU A 24 -3.35 7.47 3.51
N ASP A 25 -2.40 8.39 3.39
CA ASP A 25 -2.62 9.81 3.65
C ASP A 25 -2.52 10.58 2.34
N LEU A 26 -3.60 11.26 1.97
CA LEU A 26 -3.71 12.03 0.73
C LEU A 26 -3.51 13.54 0.95
N THR A 27 -3.33 13.99 2.19
CA THR A 27 -3.33 15.43 2.52
C THR A 27 -2.00 16.14 2.24
N GLY A 28 -0.90 15.38 2.07
CA GLY A 28 0.42 15.92 1.77
C GLY A 28 0.79 15.91 0.29
N LYS A 29 1.97 16.46 -0.03
CA LYS A 29 2.53 16.48 -1.40
C LYS A 29 2.69 15.09 -2.02
N GLU A 30 2.95 14.07 -1.20
CA GLU A 30 3.01 12.68 -1.69
C GLU A 30 1.61 12.16 -2.06
N GLY A 31 0.60 12.52 -1.25
CA GLY A 31 -0.80 12.24 -1.54
C GLY A 31 -1.27 12.86 -2.84
N GLU A 32 -0.91 14.12 -3.08
CA GLU A 32 -1.20 14.83 -4.32
C GLU A 32 -0.62 14.10 -5.54
N LYS A 33 0.64 13.66 -5.47
CA LYS A 33 1.28 12.89 -6.55
C LYS A 33 0.60 11.55 -6.81
N ILE A 34 0.15 10.87 -5.75
CA ILE A 34 -0.60 9.61 -5.88
C ILE A 34 -1.91 9.88 -6.64
N VAL A 35 -2.66 10.91 -6.24
CA VAL A 35 -3.91 11.27 -6.90
C VAL A 35 -3.67 11.65 -8.37
N GLU A 36 -2.66 12.46 -8.66
CA GLU A 36 -2.32 12.85 -10.03
C GLU A 36 -2.01 11.62 -10.90
N TYR A 37 -1.14 10.73 -10.41
CA TYR A 37 -0.72 9.54 -11.14
C TYR A 37 -1.88 8.58 -11.42
N GLU A 38 -2.68 8.28 -10.39
CA GLU A 38 -3.83 7.39 -10.52
C GLU A 38 -4.89 8.00 -11.45
N THR A 39 -5.13 9.30 -11.35
CA THR A 39 -6.08 10.00 -12.24
C THR A 39 -5.63 9.90 -13.69
N LYS A 40 -4.33 10.10 -13.97
CA LYS A 40 -3.77 9.97 -15.32
C LYS A 40 -3.94 8.55 -15.87
N LEU A 41 -3.67 7.53 -15.07
CA LEU A 41 -3.89 6.14 -15.48
C LEU A 41 -5.35 5.85 -15.78
N LEU A 42 -6.26 6.39 -14.98
CA LEU A 42 -7.70 6.18 -15.13
C LEU A 42 -8.23 6.81 -16.42
N LEU A 43 -7.79 8.04 -16.74
CA LEU A 43 -8.10 8.72 -18.01
C LEU A 43 -7.61 7.92 -19.23
N ILE A 44 -6.38 7.39 -19.18
CA ILE A 44 -5.82 6.58 -20.26
C ILE A 44 -6.63 5.29 -20.43
N ARG A 45 -6.89 4.58 -19.32
CA ARG A 45 -7.59 3.29 -19.34
C ARG A 45 -9.03 3.40 -19.82
N HIS A 46 -9.71 4.49 -19.45
CA HIS A 46 -11.14 4.67 -19.70
C HIS A 46 -11.46 5.80 -20.69
N LYS A 47 -10.56 6.07 -21.65
CA LYS A 47 -10.72 7.14 -22.65
C LYS A 47 -12.11 7.19 -23.30
N LYS A 48 -12.60 6.06 -23.83
CA LYS A 48 -13.92 5.97 -24.47
C LYS A 48 -15.11 6.20 -23.53
N ALA A 49 -14.95 5.91 -22.24
CA ALA A 49 -16.01 6.17 -21.26
C ALA A 49 -16.08 7.67 -20.96
N PHE A 50 -14.93 8.32 -20.80
CA PHE A 50 -14.85 9.76 -20.62
C PHE A 50 -15.30 10.55 -21.85
N GLU A 51 -14.99 10.09 -23.07
CA GLU A 51 -15.50 10.69 -24.31
C GLU A 51 -17.04 10.69 -24.33
N ARG A 52 -17.68 9.54 -24.04
CA ARG A 52 -19.15 9.45 -23.97
C ARG A 52 -19.76 10.30 -22.86
N LEU A 53 -19.05 10.46 -21.73
CA LEU A 53 -19.50 11.32 -20.63
C LEU A 53 -19.36 12.81 -20.95
N ALA A 54 -18.40 13.18 -21.78
CA ALA A 54 -18.23 14.57 -22.22
C ALA A 54 -19.29 15.01 -23.22
N ASP A 55 -19.86 14.06 -23.97
CA ASP A 55 -20.93 14.28 -24.95
C ASP A 55 -22.35 14.26 -24.31
N LEU A 56 -22.47 13.97 -23.02
CA LEU A 56 -23.71 13.99 -22.23
C LEU A 56 -23.96 15.38 -21.63
#